data_AF-A0AAV3UKB2-F1
#
_entry.id   AF-A0AAV3UKB2-F1
#
_cell.length_a   1.000
_cell.length_b   1.000
_cell.length_c   1.000
_cell.angle_alpha   90.00
_cell.angle_beta   90.00
_cell.angle_gamma   90.00
#
_symmetry.space_group_name_H-M   'P 1'
#
loop_
_entity.id
_entity.type
_entity.pdbx_description
1 polymer ?
#
loop_
_entity_poly.entity_id
_entity_poly.type
_entity_poly.pdbx_seq_one_letter_code
_entity_poly.pdbx_strand_id
1 'polypeptide(L)' 'MAETEADADSDPIFDRETLLDISVNLVPMFILLFFIVLFAVWTPWEGQPLIFAMSHLLTIIPFVLLGLLTWIAAHYVR' A
#
# COMPACT_ATOMS: atom_id res chain seq x y z
N MET A 1 41.42 12.86 25.09
CA MET A 1 40.49 11.71 25.10
C MET A 1 39.12 12.24 24.70
N ALA A 2 38.94 12.60 23.43
CA ALA A 2 37.79 13.37 22.94
C ALA A 2 37.22 12.74 21.66
N GLU A 3 36.92 11.43 21.70
CA GLU A 3 36.58 10.67 20.48
C GLU A 3 35.48 9.61 20.67
N THR A 4 34.60 9.64 21.68
CA THR A 4 33.70 8.48 21.91
C THR A 4 32.24 8.78 22.30
N GLU A 5 31.68 9.94 21.95
CA GLU A 5 30.27 10.24 22.33
C GLU A 5 29.38 10.73 21.17
N ALA A 6 29.66 10.35 19.92
CA ALA A 6 29.00 10.96 18.77
C ALA A 6 28.06 10.08 17.90
N ASP A 7 27.83 8.78 18.17
CA ASP A 7 27.14 7.96 17.15
C ASP A 7 26.27 6.80 17.65
N ALA A 8 25.52 6.94 18.75
CA ALA A 8 24.79 5.79 19.31
C ALA A 8 23.31 6.06 19.66
N ASP A 9 22.59 6.90 18.91
CA ASP A 9 21.15 7.04 19.10
C ASP A 9 20.39 7.41 17.82
N SER A 10 20.53 6.61 16.77
CA SER A 10 19.56 6.59 15.68
C SER A 10 18.92 5.21 15.67
N ASP A 11 17.82 5.05 16.40
CA ASP A 11 17.08 3.79 16.59
C ASP A 11 16.79 3.11 15.22
N PRO A 12 17.63 2.18 14.75
CA PRO A 12 17.54 1.66 13.38
C PRO A 12 16.42 0.61 13.26
N ILE A 13 15.76 0.31 14.38
CA ILE A 13 14.61 -0.59 14.48
C ILE A 13 13.37 0.12 13.94
N PHE A 14 13.14 1.39 14.31
CA PHE A 14 11.93 2.11 13.93
C PHE A 14 11.84 2.36 12.41
N ASP A 15 12.98 2.63 11.77
CA ASP A 15 13.07 2.80 10.31
C ASP A 15 12.82 1.48 9.55
N ARG A 16 13.31 0.35 10.06
CA ARG A 16 13.15 -0.95 9.39
C ARG A 16 11.73 -1.48 9.46
N GLU A 17 11.07 -1.37 10.61
CA GLU A 17 9.67 -1.80 10.77
C GLU A 17 8.74 -0.94 9.92
N THR A 18 8.94 0.38 9.90
CA THR A 18 8.14 1.30 9.06
C THR A 18 8.32 1.00 7.57
N LEU A 19 9.55 0.75 7.12
CA LEU A 19 9.82 0.35 5.74
C LEU A 19 9.24 -1.03 5.39
N LEU A 20 9.27 -1.97 6.35
CA LEU A 20 8.65 -3.28 6.20
C LEU A 20 7.14 -3.14 6.00
N ASP A 21 6.46 -2.37 6.85
CA ASP A 21 5.01 -2.14 6.79
C ASP A 21 4.59 -1.54 5.44
N ILE A 22 5.31 -0.50 4.97
CA ILE A 22 5.06 0.12 3.67
C ILE A 22 5.25 -0.90 2.54
N SER A 23 6.32 -1.70 2.59
CA SER A 23 6.61 -2.70 1.55
C SER A 23 5.57 -3.82 1.51
N VAL A 24 5.10 -4.30 2.68
CA VAL A 24 4.07 -5.33 2.79
C VAL A 24 2.74 -4.81 2.27
N ASN A 25 2.43 -3.53 2.46
CA ASN A 25 1.19 -2.93 1.96
C ASN A 25 1.22 -2.59 0.45
N LEU A 26 2.42 -2.41 -0.12
CA LEU A 26 2.62 -2.16 -1.55
C LEU A 26 2.25 -3.37 -2.42
N VAL A 27 2.50 -4.58 -1.94
CA VAL A 27 2.21 -5.83 -2.68
C VAL A 27 0.71 -5.99 -2.94
N PRO A 28 -0.19 -5.91 -1.94
CA PRO A 28 -1.64 -5.88 -2.17
C PRO A 28 -2.08 -4.75 -3.11
N MET A 29 -1.55 -3.53 -2.96
CA MET A 29 -1.91 -2.41 -3.84
C MET A 29 -1.56 -2.69 -5.31
N PHE A 30 -0.39 -3.30 -5.57
CA PHE A 30 0.00 -3.67 -6.92
C PHE A 30 -0.95 -4.71 -7.53
N ILE A 31 -1.32 -5.74 -6.77
CA ILE A 31 -2.27 -6.77 -7.22
C ILE A 31 -3.63 -6.16 -7.52
N LEU A 32 -4.14 -5.29 -6.65
CA LEU A 32 -5.42 -4.61 -6.86
C LEU A 32 -5.38 -3.72 -8.10
N LEU A 33 -4.32 -2.93 -8.28
CA LEU A 33 -4.14 -2.09 -9.46
C LEU A 33 -4.14 -2.92 -10.75
N PHE A 34 -3.43 -4.06 -10.74
CA PHE A 34 -3.42 -4.99 -11.86
C PHE A 34 -4.83 -5.45 -12.23
N PHE A 35 -5.64 -5.88 -11.25
CA PHE A 35 -6.99 -6.36 -11.53
C PHE A 35 -7.95 -5.24 -11.94
N ILE A 36 -7.83 -4.04 -11.38
CA ILE A 36 -8.61 -2.88 -11.80
C ILE A 36 -8.36 -2.60 -13.29
N VAL A 37 -7.10 -2.54 -13.70
CA VAL A 37 -6.73 -2.31 -15.10
C VAL A 37 -7.17 -3.47 -15.99
N LEU A 38 -6.93 -4.71 -15.56
CA LEU A 38 -7.32 -5.90 -16.30
C LEU A 38 -8.83 -5.93 -16.57
N PHE A 39 -9.66 -5.67 -15.56
CA PHE A 39 -11.12 -5.73 -15.70
C PHE A 39 -11.72 -4.51 -16.40
N ALA A 40 -11.02 -3.37 -16.39
CA ALA A 40 -11.37 -2.21 -17.19
C ALA A 40 -11.12 -2.44 -18.69
N VAL A 41 -10.05 -3.17 -19.05
CA VAL A 41 -9.69 -3.47 -20.45
C VAL A 41 -10.38 -4.73 -20.97
N TRP A 42 -10.43 -5.77 -20.15
CA TRP A 42 -11.01 -7.06 -20.47
C TRP A 42 -12.04 -7.44 -19.41
N THR A 43 -13.30 -7.14 -19.70
CA THR A 43 -14.43 -7.41 -18.80
C THR A 43 -15.02 -8.79 -19.09
N PRO A 44 -14.88 -9.77 -18.18
CA PRO A 44 -15.42 -11.12 -18.42
C PRO A 44 -16.94 -11.25 -18.14
N TRP A 45 -17.56 -10.22 -17.56
CA TRP A 45 -18.99 -10.16 -17.22
C TRP A 45 -19.73 -9.12 -18.09
N GLU A 46 -19.64 -9.30 -19.41
CA GLU A 46 -20.34 -8.43 -20.38
C GLU A 46 -21.86 -8.44 -20.17
N GLY A 47 -22.49 -7.26 -20.31
CA GLY A 47 -23.95 -7.09 -20.18
C GLY A 47 -24.50 -7.13 -18.74
N GLN A 48 -23.64 -7.25 -17.73
CA GLN A 48 -24.06 -7.36 -16.32
C GLN A 48 -23.54 -6.17 -15.48
N PRO A 49 -24.22 -5.00 -15.52
CA PRO A 49 -23.70 -3.75 -14.95
C PRO A 49 -23.51 -3.81 -13.42
N LEU A 50 -24.35 -4.58 -12.71
CA LEU A 50 -24.21 -4.78 -11.27
C LEU A 50 -22.89 -5.49 -10.93
N ILE A 51 -22.57 -6.59 -11.65
CA ILE A 51 -21.35 -7.37 -11.40
C ILE A 51 -20.12 -6.54 -11.76
N PHE A 52 -20.19 -5.80 -12.87
CA PHE A 52 -19.13 -4.86 -13.25
C PHE A 52 -18.86 -3.83 -12.15
N ALA A 53 -19.91 -3.17 -11.64
CA ALA A 53 -19.78 -2.20 -10.56
C ALA A 53 -19.23 -2.82 -9.28
N MET A 54 -19.73 -4.00 -8.90
CA MET A 54 -19.27 -4.70 -7.70
C MET A 54 -17.81 -5.14 -7.78
N SER A 55 -17.36 -5.68 -8.92
CA SER A 55 -15.95 -6.07 -9.10
C SER A 55 -14.99 -4.87 -8.96
N HIS A 56 -15.36 -3.72 -9.52
CA HIS A 56 -14.57 -2.49 -9.38
C HIS A 56 -14.66 -1.91 -7.99
N LEU A 57 -15.83 -1.95 -7.34
CA LEU A 57 -16.01 -1.43 -5.98
C LEU A 57 -15.20 -2.26 -4.97
N LEU A 58 -15.21 -3.59 -5.11
CA LEU A 58 -14.43 -4.52 -4.28
C LEU A 58 -12.92 -4.42 -4.49
N THR A 59 -12.45 -3.81 -5.58
CA THR A 59 -11.01 -3.64 -5.86
C THR A 59 -10.52 -2.22 -5.59
N ILE A 60 -11.28 -1.20 -6.01
CA ILE A 60 -10.95 0.22 -5.84
C ILE A 60 -11.03 0.64 -4.37
N ILE A 61 -12.05 0.23 -3.62
CA ILE A 61 -12.18 0.61 -2.21
C ILE A 61 -10.96 0.15 -1.39
N PRO A 62 -10.60 -1.15 -1.36
CA PRO A 62 -9.42 -1.57 -0.61
C PRO A 62 -8.13 -0.93 -1.17
N PHE A 63 -8.02 -0.72 -2.48
CA PHE A 63 -6.85 -0.03 -3.05
C PHE A 63 -6.68 1.39 -2.46
N VAL A 64 -7.75 2.17 -2.43
CA VAL A 64 -7.73 3.52 -1.86
C VAL A 64 -7.48 3.50 -0.36
N LEU A 65 -8.14 2.61 0.38
CA LEU A 65 -7.97 2.50 1.83
C LEU A 65 -6.54 2.08 2.22
N LEU A 66 -5.95 1.11 1.51
CA LEU A 66 -4.58 0.68 1.74
C LEU A 66 -3.59 1.77 1.34
N GLY A 67 -3.83 2.49 0.24
CA GLY A 67 -3.02 3.64 -0.15
C GLY A 67 -3.05 4.75 0.90
N LEU A 68 -4.24 5.06 1.43
CA LEU A 68 -4.40 6.01 2.51
C LEU A 68 -3.65 5.56 3.77
N LEU A 69 -3.81 4.30 4.19
CA LEU A 69 -3.12 3.75 5.36
C LEU A 69 -1.61 3.78 5.19
N THR A 70 -1.11 3.41 4.00
CA THR A 70 0.32 3.46 3.66
C THR A 70 0.85 4.88 3.72
N TRP A 71 0.10 5.85 3.19
CA TRP A 71 0.49 7.25 3.24
C TRP A 71 0.52 7.79 4.67
N ILE A 72 -0.49 7.46 5.48
CA ILE A 72 -0.53 7.81 6.90
C ILE A 72 0.68 7.20 7.62
N ALA A 73 0.97 5.91 7.41
CA ALA A 73 2.13 5.24 8.00
C ALA A 73 3.44 5.96 7.63
N ALA A 74 3.64 6.28 6.34
CA ALA A 74 4.84 6.95 5.88
C ALA A 74 5.01 8.39 6.40
N HIS A 75 3.91 9.07 6.76
CA HIS A 75 3.93 10.48 7.16
C HIS A 75 3.85 10.69 8.67
N TYR A 76 3.16 9.80 9.41
CA TYR A 76 2.91 9.94 10.84
C TYR A 76 3.73 8.98 11.71
N VAL A 77 4.29 7.90 11.15
CA VAL A 77 5.13 6.93 11.89
C VAL A 77 6.63 7.25 11.67
N ARG A 78 6.96 8.53 11.48
CA ARG A 78 8.33 9.05 11.50
C ARG A 78 8.65 9.65 12.85
#